data_AF-A0A7C7SJ29-F1
#
_entry.id   AF-A0A7C7SJ29-F1
#
_cell.length_a   1.000
_cell.length_b   1.000
_cell.length_c   1.000
_cell.angle_alpha   90.00
_cell.angle_beta   90.00
_cell.angle_gamma   90.00
#
_symmetry.space_group_name_H-M   'P 1'
#
loop_
_entity.id
_entity.type
_entity.pdbx_description
1 polymer ?
#
loop_
_entity_poly.entity_id
_entity_poly.type
_entity_poly.pdbx_seq_one_letter_code
_entity_poly.pdbx_strand_id
1 'polypeptide(L)'
;MVMMRRARSWVVLFLVWLVSACGAPPSVDVEVVDLLITGGRVMDPESGLDAVRQVAIRDGVIVAVSEDGERRLEAAEVLDASGLVVAPGFIALHAHG
;
A
#
# COMPACT_ATOMS: atom_id res chain seq x y z
N MET A 1 33.07 52.23 -18.77
CA MET A 1 32.19 52.12 -17.59
C MET A 1 31.14 51.05 -17.89
N VAL A 2 31.48 49.77 -17.64
CA VAL A 2 30.59 48.62 -17.85
C VAL A 2 30.38 47.98 -16.49
N MET A 3 29.28 48.31 -15.85
CA MET A 3 28.76 47.60 -14.68
C MET A 3 27.25 47.83 -14.66
N MET A 4 26.48 46.86 -14.16
CA MET A 4 25.02 46.88 -13.98
C MET A 4 24.18 46.25 -15.11
N ARG A 5 24.33 44.94 -15.37
CA ARG A 5 23.27 44.13 -16.03
C ARG A 5 23.00 42.74 -15.42
N ARG A 6 23.61 42.37 -14.28
CA ARG A 6 23.51 40.99 -13.75
C ARG A 6 22.39 40.71 -12.74
N ALA A 7 21.74 41.72 -12.17
CA ALA A 7 20.79 41.51 -11.05
C ALA A 7 19.35 41.12 -11.48
N ARG A 8 18.93 41.42 -12.71
CA ARG A 8 17.53 41.18 -13.15
C ARG A 8 17.25 39.72 -13.53
N SER A 9 18.29 38.97 -13.90
CA SER A 9 18.15 37.57 -14.34
C SER A 9 17.95 36.59 -13.18
N TRP A 10 18.41 36.93 -11.98
CA TRP A 10 18.34 36.04 -10.82
C TRP A 10 16.96 36.07 -10.15
N VAL A 11 16.29 37.23 -10.13
CA VAL A 11 14.94 37.38 -9.57
C VAL A 11 13.88 36.64 -10.39
N VAL A 12 13.99 36.66 -11.72
CA VAL A 12 13.07 35.94 -12.61
C VAL A 12 13.27 34.43 -12.50
N LEU A 13 14.53 33.95 -12.43
CA LEU A 13 14.82 32.53 -12.20
C LEU A 13 14.30 32.05 -10.84
N PHE A 14 14.40 32.88 -9.80
CA PHE A 14 13.89 32.57 -8.47
C PHE A 14 12.36 32.52 -8.43
N LEU A 15 11.67 33.43 -9.13
CA LEU A 15 10.20 33.46 -9.25
C LEU A 15 9.64 32.27 -10.06
N VAL A 16 10.33 31.86 -11.13
CA VAL A 16 9.95 30.67 -11.92
C VAL A 16 10.12 29.37 -11.12
N TRP A 17 11.15 29.31 -10.26
CA TRP A 17 11.36 28.20 -9.35
C TRP A 17 10.29 28.15 -8.25
N LEU A 18 9.87 29.31 -7.73
CA LEU A 18 8.82 29.41 -6.69
C LEU A 18 7.44 28.96 -7.20
N VAL A 19 7.12 29.20 -8.48
CA VAL A 19 5.86 28.77 -9.10
C VAL A 19 5.85 27.26 -9.41
N SER A 20 7.01 26.65 -9.65
CA SER A 20 7.11 25.19 -9.93
C SER A 20 7.05 24.30 -8.67
N ALA A 21 7.15 24.89 -7.48
CA ALA A 21 7.17 24.13 -6.22
C ALA A 21 5.77 23.76 -5.68
N CYS A 22 4.69 24.21 -6.34
CA CYS A 22 3.33 24.04 -5.84
C CYS A 22 2.52 23.14 -6.80
N GLY A 23 2.46 21.83 -6.54
CA GLY A 23 1.49 20.95 -7.21
C GLY A 23 1.94 19.55 -7.61
N ALA A 24 2.86 18.90 -6.89
CA ALA A 24 2.94 17.44 -7.00
C ALA A 24 1.70 16.84 -6.33
N PRO A 25 0.87 16.03 -7.02
CA PRO A 25 -0.18 15.28 -6.34
C PRO A 25 0.47 14.39 -5.27
N PRO A 26 -0.20 14.09 -4.14
CA PRO A 26 0.32 13.14 -3.19
C PRO A 26 0.67 11.85 -3.95
N SER A 27 1.94 11.47 -3.93
CA SER A 27 2.35 10.16 -4.41
C SER A 27 1.66 9.15 -3.50
N VAL A 28 0.60 8.53 -4.01
CA VAL A 28 -0.04 7.45 -3.27
C VAL A 28 0.81 6.24 -3.53
N ASP A 29 1.59 5.87 -2.53
CA ASP A 29 2.47 4.71 -2.60
C ASP A 29 1.61 3.46 -2.81
N VAL A 30 1.75 2.85 -3.99
CA VAL A 30 1.12 1.57 -4.29
C VAL A 30 2.06 0.49 -3.79
N GLU A 31 1.56 -0.34 -2.90
CA GLU A 31 2.33 -1.44 -2.36
C GLU A 31 2.09 -2.70 -3.20
N VAL A 32 3.15 -3.21 -3.84
CA VAL A 32 3.10 -4.41 -4.68
C VAL A 32 3.41 -5.66 -3.85
N VAL A 33 2.50 -6.64 -3.83
CA VAL A 33 2.61 -7.89 -3.07
C VAL A 33 2.52 -9.11 -3.99
N ASP A 34 2.81 -10.30 -3.45
CA ASP A 34 2.78 -11.53 -4.25
C ASP A 34 1.34 -12.07 -4.37
N LEU A 35 0.64 -12.15 -3.23
CA LEU A 35 -0.73 -12.67 -3.15
C LEU A 35 -1.59 -11.71 -2.33
N LEU A 36 -2.80 -11.43 -2.84
CA LEU A 36 -3.83 -10.68 -2.13
C LEU A 36 -5.11 -11.51 -2.05
N ILE A 37 -5.52 -11.86 -0.83
CA ILE A 37 -6.81 -12.53 -0.58
C ILE A 37 -7.85 -11.45 -0.27
N THR A 38 -8.98 -11.44 -0.98
CA THR A 38 -10.02 -10.40 -0.87
C THR A 38 -11.40 -11.00 -0.59
N GLY A 39 -12.35 -10.17 -0.14
CA GLY A 39 -13.77 -10.53 0.01
C GLY A 39 -14.12 -11.53 1.12
N GLY A 40 -13.13 -12.24 1.66
CA GLY A 40 -13.30 -13.23 2.71
C GLY A 40 -13.49 -12.63 4.10
N ARG A 41 -14.24 -13.35 4.95
CA ARG A 41 -14.33 -13.06 6.39
C ARG A 41 -13.08 -13.61 7.07
N VAL A 42 -12.17 -12.71 7.45
CA VAL A 42 -10.92 -13.04 8.15
C VAL A 42 -11.22 -13.27 9.63
N MET A 43 -10.79 -14.42 10.13
CA MET A 43 -10.87 -14.81 11.55
C MET A 43 -9.48 -14.99 12.13
N ASP A 44 -9.07 -14.11 13.04
CA ASP A 44 -7.85 -14.24 13.84
C ASP A 44 -8.21 -14.32 15.33
N PRO A 45 -8.11 -15.52 15.94
CA PRO A 45 -8.41 -15.72 17.36
C PRO A 45 -7.51 -14.93 18.31
N GLU A 46 -6.26 -14.66 17.94
CA GLU A 46 -5.30 -13.96 18.81
C GLU A 46 -5.69 -12.48 18.96
N SER A 47 -5.95 -11.81 17.83
CA SER A 47 -6.39 -10.41 17.84
C SER A 47 -7.88 -10.23 18.12
N GLY A 48 -8.66 -11.32 18.09
CA GLY A 48 -10.13 -11.28 18.12
C GLY A 48 -10.75 -10.69 16.85
N LEU A 49 -10.02 -10.64 15.73
CA LEU A 49 -10.54 -10.12 14.47
C LEU A 49 -11.53 -11.11 13.88
N ASP A 50 -12.71 -10.59 13.54
CA ASP A 50 -13.76 -11.33 12.86
C ASP A 50 -14.54 -10.39 11.93
N ALA A 51 -14.01 -10.15 10.73
CA ALA A 51 -14.57 -9.20 9.78
C ALA A 51 -14.12 -9.47 8.34
N VAL A 52 -14.82 -8.91 7.35
CA VAL A 52 -14.34 -8.92 5.97
C VAL A 52 -13.12 -8.03 5.83
N ARG A 53 -12.01 -8.59 5.33
CA ARG A 53 -10.71 -7.91 5.20
C ARG A 53 -9.98 -8.40 3.95
N GLN A 54 -8.99 -7.63 3.54
CA GLN A 54 -7.96 -8.08 2.62
C GLN A 54 -6.75 -8.61 3.40
N VAL A 55 -6.12 -9.68 2.92
CA VAL A 55 -4.86 -10.21 3.47
C VAL A 55 -3.80 -10.17 2.38
N ALA A 56 -2.78 -9.33 2.59
CA ALA A 56 -1.69 -9.12 1.63
C ALA A 56 -0.45 -9.89 2.07
N ILE A 57 0.15 -10.66 1.15
CA ILE A 57 1.27 -11.55 1.42
C ILE A 57 2.43 -11.20 0.48
N ARG A 58 3.63 -10.99 1.06
CA ARG A 58 4.89 -10.80 0.33
C ARG A 58 5.96 -11.71 0.93
N ASP A 59 6.73 -12.39 0.10
CA ASP A 59 7.80 -13.30 0.48
C ASP A 59 7.36 -14.35 1.52
N GLY A 60 6.11 -14.84 1.39
CA GLY A 60 5.50 -15.80 2.31
C GLY A 60 5.08 -15.23 3.67
N VAL A 61 5.13 -13.90 3.85
CA VAL A 61 4.78 -13.20 5.09
C VAL A 61 3.54 -12.33 4.88
N ILE A 62 2.63 -12.32 5.85
CA ILE A 62 1.49 -11.39 5.85
C ILE A 62 2.03 -9.98 6.15
N VAL A 63 1.96 -9.07 5.17
CA VAL A 63 2.44 -7.67 5.30
C VAL A 63 1.32 -6.70 5.64
N ALA A 64 0.07 -7.09 5.39
CA ALA A 64 -1.09 -6.29 5.73
C ALA A 64 -2.33 -7.15 5.96
N VAL A 65 -3.16 -6.73 6.93
CA VAL A 65 -4.57 -7.09 7.02
C VAL A 65 -5.32 -5.76 7.09
N SER A 66 -6.13 -5.44 6.08
CA SER A 66 -6.73 -4.12 5.93
C SER A 66 -8.15 -4.16 5.42
N GLU A 67 -8.90 -3.07 5.58
CA GLU A 67 -10.18 -2.89 4.90
C GLU A 67 -9.97 -2.66 3.39
N ASP A 68 -11.02 -2.91 2.61
CA ASP A 68 -10.99 -2.57 1.19
C ASP A 68 -10.89 -1.05 1.00
N GLY A 69 -9.94 -0.64 0.16
CA GLY A 69 -9.63 0.78 -0.09
C GLY A 69 -8.79 1.47 1.00
N GLU A 70 -8.50 0.82 2.14
CA GLU A 70 -7.63 1.40 3.18
C GLU A 70 -6.18 1.55 2.67
N ARG A 71 -5.71 0.58 1.89
CA ARG A 71 -4.39 0.58 1.26
C ARG A 71 -4.52 0.41 -0.25
N ARG A 72 -3.65 1.08 -1.02
CA ARG A 72 -3.49 0.79 -2.44
C ARG A 72 -2.55 -0.40 -2.59
N LEU A 73 -3.14 -1.56 -2.85
CA LEU A 73 -2.45 -2.81 -3.04
C LEU A 73 -2.54 -3.24 -4.50
N GLU A 74 -1.41 -3.62 -5.07
CA GLU A 74 -1.34 -4.37 -6.33
C GLU A 74 -0.72 -5.74 -6.01
N ALA A 75 -1.19 -6.80 -6.66
CA ALA A 75 -0.71 -8.15 -6.38
C ALA A 75 -0.43 -8.93 -7.66
N ALA A 76 0.60 -9.78 -7.63
CA ALA A 76 0.86 -10.70 -8.74
C ALA A 76 -0.28 -11.73 -8.89
N GLU A 77 -0.88 -12.15 -7.77
CA GLU A 77 -2.06 -13.01 -7.72
C GLU A 77 -3.12 -12.43 -6.78
N VAL A 78 -4.38 -12.51 -7.20
CA VAL A 78 -5.54 -12.12 -6.38
C VAL A 78 -6.47 -13.31 -6.23
N LEU A 79 -6.77 -13.65 -4.97
CA LEU A 79 -7.72 -14.72 -4.62
C LEU A 79 -8.99 -14.11 -4.04
N ASP A 80 -10.09 -14.20 -4.77
CA ASP A 80 -11.42 -13.80 -4.27
C ASP A 80 -12.02 -14.90 -3.39
N ALA A 81 -12.13 -14.61 -2.09
CA ALA A 81 -12.69 -15.48 -1.06
C ALA A 81 -14.09 -15.02 -0.62
N SER A 82 -14.82 -14.28 -1.47
CA SER A 82 -16.18 -13.81 -1.18
C SER A 82 -17.11 -14.93 -0.73
N GLY A 83 -17.78 -14.72 0.40
CA GLY A 83 -18.68 -15.72 1.01
C GLY A 83 -17.97 -16.88 1.72
N LEU A 84 -16.64 -16.87 1.78
CA LEU A 84 -15.82 -17.85 2.49
C LEU A 84 -15.18 -17.25 3.75
N VAL A 85 -14.60 -18.14 4.56
CA VAL A 85 -13.79 -17.78 5.73
C VAL A 85 -12.32 -17.89 5.37
N VAL A 86 -11.54 -16.89 5.78
CA VAL A 86 -10.07 -16.90 5.74
C VAL A 86 -9.59 -17.04 7.18
N ALA A 87 -8.84 -18.10 7.47
CA ALA A 87 -8.36 -18.40 8.81
C ALA A 87 -6.87 -18.80 8.77
N PRO A 88 -6.14 -18.70 9.89
CA PRO A 88 -4.85 -19.34 10.03
C PRO A 88 -4.93 -20.82 9.65
N GLY A 89 -3.88 -21.33 9.00
CA GLY A 89 -3.78 -22.74 8.65
C GLY A 89 -3.89 -23.62 9.91
N PHE A 90 -4.68 -24.69 9.83
CA PHE A 90 -4.84 -25.59 10.97
C PHE A 90 -3.58 -26.42 11.22
N ILE A 91 -3.24 -26.58 12.50
CA ILE A 91 -2.10 -27.37 12.94
C ILE A 91 -2.62 -28.71 13.45
N ALA A 92 -2.30 -29.78 12.73
CA ALA A 92 -2.59 -31.14 13.16
C ALA A 92 -1.53 -31.59 14.19
N LEU A 93 -1.89 -31.56 15.47
CA LEU A 93 -0.96 -31.92 16.56
C LEU A 93 -0.70 -33.42 16.67
N HIS A 94 -1.56 -34.25 16.09
CA HIS A 94 -1.44 -35.69 16.15
C HIS A 94 -1.95 -36.32 14.86
N ALA A 95 -1.11 -37.11 14.19
CA ALA A 95 -1.44 -37.81 12.96
C ALA A 95 -0.72 -39.17 12.91
N HIS A 96 -1.36 -40.15 12.30
CA HIS A 96 -0.74 -41.40 11.88
C HIS A 96 -0.84 -41.46 10.36
N GLY A 97 0.25 -41.10 9.68
CA GLY A 97 0.36 -41.14 8.21
C GLY A 97 0.54 -42.54 7.66
#